data_AF-A0A937Z4Y7-F1
#
_entry.id   AF-A0A937Z4Y7-F1
#
_cell.length_a   1.000
_cell.length_b   1.000
_cell.length_c   1.000
_cell.angle_alpha   90.00
_cell.angle_beta   90.00
_cell.angle_gamma   90.00
#
_symmetry.space_group_name_H-M   'P 1'
#
loop_
_entity.id
_entity.type
_entity.pdbx_description
1 polymer ?
#
loop_
_entity_poly.entity_id
_entity_poly.type
_entity_poly.pdbx_seq_one_letter_code
_entity_poly.pdbx_strand_id
1 'polypeptide(L)' 'MRYFPVFLDLDGKTVVVVGGGEEALRKLRLLTRTGAHIRVVADRLDPEIAAMAGISRIDGP' A
#
# COMPACT_ATOMS: atom_id res chain seq x y z
N MET A 1 11.27 25.75 6.36
CA MET A 1 10.72 24.56 5.66
C MET A 1 10.97 23.34 6.55
N ARG A 2 9.93 22.54 6.88
CA ARG A 2 10.06 21.35 7.76
C ARG A 2 10.33 20.05 6.98
N TYR A 3 9.92 19.99 5.72
CA TYR A 3 10.09 18.82 4.84
C TYR A 3 10.71 19.22 3.52
N PHE A 4 11.51 18.33 2.96
CA PHE A 4 12.08 18.45 1.62
C PHE A 4 11.36 17.47 0.69
N PRO A 5 10.78 17.92 -0.43
CA PRO A 5 10.08 17.03 -1.35
C PRO A 5 11.07 16.14 -2.10
N VAL A 6 10.76 14.84 -2.20
CA VAL A 6 11.52 13.88 -3.00
C VAL A 6 10.57 13.07 -3.87
N PHE A 7 11.06 12.65 -5.04
CA PHE A 7 10.40 11.67 -5.90
C PHE A 7 11.08 10.32 -5.72
N LEU A 8 10.30 9.26 -5.61
CA LEU A 8 10.79 7.89 -5.45
C LEU A 8 10.34 7.07 -6.65
N ASP A 9 11.29 6.36 -7.28
CA ASP A 9 10.98 5.32 -8.25
C ASP A 9 10.64 4.02 -7.51
N LEU A 10 9.39 3.61 -7.61
CA LEU A 10 8.86 2.42 -6.93
C LEU A 10 8.73 1.22 -7.87
N ASP A 11 9.16 1.32 -9.12
CA ASP A 11 9.07 0.21 -10.06
C ASP A 11 9.87 -1.01 -9.56
N GLY A 12 9.19 -2.15 -9.47
CA GLY A 12 9.71 -3.39 -8.89
C GLY A 12 10.12 -3.31 -7.41
N LYS A 13 9.81 -2.21 -6.70
CA LYS A 13 10.13 -2.06 -5.27
C LYS A 13 9.03 -2.63 -4.39
N THR A 14 9.42 -3.25 -3.27
CA THR A 14 8.45 -3.71 -2.28
C THR A 14 8.00 -2.54 -1.40
N VAL A 15 6.68 -2.34 -1.30
CA VAL A 15 6.07 -1.34 -0.41
C VAL A 15 5.14 -2.05 0.56
N VAL A 16 5.35 -1.84 1.86
CA VAL A 16 4.49 -2.39 2.91
C VAL A 16 3.56 -1.31 3.42
N VAL A 17 2.27 -1.60 3.41
CA VAL A 17 1.22 -0.78 4.02
C VAL A 17 0.69 -1.51 5.24
N VAL A 18 0.74 -0.87 6.40
CA VAL A 18 0.19 -1.41 7.64
C VAL A 18 -1.18 -0.79 7.89
N GLY A 19 -2.16 -1.63 8.17
CA GLY A 19 -3.57 -1.27 8.32
C GLY A 19 -4.40 -1.64 7.08
N GLY A 20 -5.65 -2.00 7.33
CA GLY A 20 -6.60 -2.46 6.30
C GLY A 20 -7.88 -1.65 6.24
N GLY A 21 -7.92 -0.44 6.79
CA GLY A 21 -9.10 0.44 6.77
C GLY A 21 -9.03 1.54 5.71
N GLU A 22 -9.92 2.52 5.82
CA GLU A 22 -10.05 3.65 4.87
C GLU A 22 -8.74 4.41 4.63
N GLU A 23 -7.95 4.66 5.67
CA GLU A 23 -6.67 5.36 5.55
C GLU A 23 -5.59 4.58 4.80
N ALA A 24 -5.69 3.25 4.78
CA ALA A 24 -4.84 2.40 3.94
C ALA A 24 -5.35 2.41 2.51
N LEU A 25 -6.67 2.26 2.30
CA LEU A 25 -7.32 2.32 1.00
C LEU A 25 -6.97 3.60 0.23
N ARG A 26 -7.00 4.76 0.89
CA ARG A 26 -6.63 6.06 0.29
C ARG A 26 -5.19 6.07 -0.25
N LYS A 27 -4.24 5.44 0.46
CA LYS A 27 -2.84 5.33 0.01
C LYS A 27 -2.71 4.30 -1.10
N LEU A 28 -3.38 3.16 -0.97
CA LEU A 28 -3.33 2.07 -1.92
C LEU A 28 -3.84 2.47 -3.30
N ARG A 29 -4.88 3.32 -3.39
CA ARG A 29 -5.38 3.86 -4.67
C ARG A 29 -4.31 4.56 -5.53
N LEU A 30 -3.32 5.19 -4.90
CA LEU A 30 -2.18 5.80 -5.59
C LEU A 30 -1.07 4.77 -5.83
N LEU A 31 -0.72 3.99 -4.79
CA LEU A 31 0.38 3.04 -4.85
C LEU A 31 0.17 1.96 -5.91
N THR A 32 -1.04 1.45 -6.10
CA THR A 32 -1.33 0.40 -7.11
C THR A 32 -1.19 0.88 -8.55
N ARG A 33 -1.09 2.19 -8.78
CA ARG A 33 -0.78 2.77 -10.09
C ARG A 33 0.72 2.82 -10.38
N THR A 34 1.55 2.50 -9.39
CA THR A 34 3.00 2.37 -9.55
C THR A 34 3.37 0.93 -9.89
N GLY A 35 4.61 0.70 -10.33
CA GLY A 35 5.14 -0.66 -10.52
C GLY A 35 5.55 -1.38 -9.24
N ALA A 36 5.11 -0.89 -8.07
CA ALA A 36 5.49 -1.45 -6.78
C ALA A 36 4.85 -2.82 -6.52
N HIS A 37 5.58 -3.68 -5.81
CA HIS A 37 5.06 -4.89 -5.19
C HIS A 37 4.45 -4.55 -3.84
N ILE A 38 3.12 -4.41 -3.79
CA ILE A 38 2.42 -3.92 -2.60
C ILE A 38 2.02 -5.07 -1.69
N ARG A 39 2.42 -4.95 -0.42
CA ARG A 39 2.07 -5.88 0.65
C ARG A 39 1.29 -5.17 1.74
N VAL A 40 0.17 -5.75 2.17
CA VAL A 40 -0.67 -5.18 3.24
C VAL A 40 -0.63 -6.08 4.47
N VAL A 41 -0.31 -5.49 5.62
CA VAL A 41 -0.36 -6.14 6.93
C VAL A 41 -1.57 -5.60 7.67
N ALA A 42 -2.58 -6.45 7.93
CA ALA A 42 -3.76 -6.09 8.71
C ALA A 42 -4.53 -7.34 9.17
N ASP A 43 -5.16 -7.27 10.35
CA ASP A 43 -6.05 -8.34 10.85
C ASP A 43 -7.27 -8.53 9.93
N ARG A 44 -7.83 -7.42 9.47
CA ARG A 44 -8.98 -7.35 8.56
C ARG A 44 -8.71 -6.33 7.46
N LEU A 45 -9.15 -6.66 6.25
CA LEU A 45 -9.12 -5.75 5.12
C LEU A 45 -10.53 -5.20 4.89
N ASP A 46 -10.57 -3.92 4.57
CA ASP A 46 -11.72 -3.29 3.95
C ASP A 46 -12.10 -4.06 2.68
N PRO A 47 -13.40 -4.29 2.39
CA PRO A 47 -13.83 -5.03 1.21
C PRO A 47 -13.29 -4.47 -0.10
N GLU A 48 -13.12 -3.15 -0.21
CA GLU A 48 -12.53 -2.53 -1.40
C GLU A 48 -11.06 -2.93 -1.54
N ILE A 49 -10.28 -2.90 -0.44
CA ILE A 49 -8.88 -3.35 -0.45
C ILE A 49 -8.78 -4.84 -0.82
N ALA A 50 -9.67 -5.67 -0.28
CA ALA A 50 -9.68 -7.11 -0.58
C ALA A 50 -9.99 -7.41 -2.05
N ALA A 51 -10.72 -6.52 -2.73
CA ALA A 51 -11.07 -6.64 -4.15
C ALA A 51 -10.01 -6.04 -5.09
N MET A 52 -9.00 -5.32 -4.58
CA MET A 52 -7.97 -4.71 -5.41
C MET A 52 -6.99 -5.75 -5.96
N ALA A 53 -6.75 -5.69 -7.28
CA ALA A 53 -5.66 -6.43 -7.91
C ALA A 53 -4.29 -5.83 -7.54
N GLY A 54 -3.24 -6.64 -7.60
CA GLY A 54 -1.85 -6.19 -7.38
C GLY A 54 -1.49 -5.97 -5.90
N ILE A 55 -2.35 -6.38 -4.98
CA ILE A 55 -2.10 -6.34 -3.54
C ILE A 55 -1.99 -7.77 -3.00
N SER A 56 -0.98 -8.01 -2.17
CA SER A 56 -0.86 -9.24 -1.39
C SER A 56 -1.04 -8.95 0.09
N ARG A 57 -2.00 -9.61 0.75
CA ARG A 57 -2.04 -9.62 2.22
C ARG A 57 -0.93 -10.51 2.73
N ILE A 58 -0.18 -10.03 3.71
CA ILE A 58 0.80 -10.82 4.45
C ILE A 58 0.49 -10.77 5.94
N ASP A 59 0.84 -11.83 6.64
CA ASP A 59 0.76 -11.83 8.09
C ASP A 59 1.84 -10.89 8.65
N GLY A 60 1.49 -10.20 9.74
CA GLY A 60 2.46 -9.42 10.49
C GLY A 60 3.40 -10.34 11.28
N PRO A 61 4.55 -9.82 11.74
CA PRO A 61 5.25 -10.45 12.87
C PRO A 61 4.34 -10.54 14.10
#